data_AF-A0A928MQL9-F1
#
_entry.id   AF-A0A928MQL9-F1
#
_cell.length_a   1.000
_cell.length_b   1.000
_cell.length_c   1.000
_cell.angle_alpha   90.00
_cell.angle_beta   90.00
_cell.angle_gamma   90.00
#
_symmetry.space_group_name_H-M   'P 1'
#
loop_
_entity.id
_entity.type
_entity.pdbx_description
1 polymer ?
#
loop_
_entity_poly.entity_id
_entity_poly.type
_entity_poly.pdbx_seq_one_letter_code
_entity_poly.pdbx_strand_id
1 'polypeptide(L)'
;MIFLACLLTLVIEVGFFAAVGYRDRYALTVIVCANVITNLVLNLLLWLVLDSSPGWWIYLLEGLVVAAEYAIYAVAFRPGWKLLLLTLAANCLSYGLGLLVFG
;
A
#
# COMPACT_ATOMS: atom_id res chain seq x y z
N MET A 1 -0.78 -17.46 -0.67
CA MET A 1 -0.05 -16.37 -1.35
C MET A 1 -0.33 -15.00 -0.76
N ILE A 2 -1.59 -14.69 -0.39
CA ILE A 2 -2.01 -13.40 0.20
C ILE A 2 -1.08 -12.88 1.32
N PHE A 3 -0.70 -13.72 2.28
CA PHE A 3 0.20 -13.31 3.37
C PHE A 3 1.63 -12.98 2.90
N LEU A 4 2.14 -13.67 1.88
CA LEU A 4 3.47 -13.42 1.34
C LEU A 4 3.49 -12.11 0.52
N ALA A 5 2.43 -11.87 -0.26
CA ALA A 5 2.24 -10.62 -0.98
C ALA A 5 2.13 -9.44 0.00
N CYS A 6 1.28 -9.56 1.03
CA CYS A 6 1.16 -8.53 2.07
C CYS A 6 2.49 -8.25 2.79
N LEU A 7 3.25 -9.30 3.14
CA LEU A 7 4.58 -9.13 3.74
C LEU A 7 5.54 -8.41 2.80
N LEU A 8 5.54 -8.76 1.51
CA LEU A 8 6.36 -8.10 0.50
C LEU A 8 6.01 -6.61 0.39
N THR A 9 4.71 -6.27 0.29
CA THR A 9 4.24 -4.87 0.25
C THR A 9 4.74 -4.11 1.47
N LEU A 10 4.56 -4.69 2.65
CA LEU A 10 4.92 -4.08 3.94
C LEU A 10 6.42 -3.80 4.03
N VAL A 11 7.27 -4.74 3.62
CA VAL A 11 8.73 -4.54 3.59
C VAL A 11 9.12 -3.42 2.63
N ILE A 12 8.52 -3.38 1.44
CA ILE A 12 8.84 -2.38 0.41
C ILE A 12 8.38 -1.00 0.83
N GLU A 13 7.13 -0.83 1.24
CA GLU A 13 6.55 0.48 1.53
C GLU A 13 7.13 1.08 2.81
N VAL A 14 7.28 0.28 3.87
CA VAL A 14 7.94 0.74 5.10
C VAL A 14 9.40 1.08 4.82
N GLY A 15 10.09 0.26 4.02
CA GLY A 15 11.46 0.53 3.59
C GLY A 15 11.58 1.82 2.78
N PHE A 16 10.65 2.06 1.85
CA PHE A 16 10.59 3.26 1.03
C PHE A 16 10.37 4.52 1.89
N PHE A 17 9.37 4.52 2.75
CA PHE A 17 9.09 5.65 3.65
C PHE A 17 10.24 5.90 4.62
N ALA A 18 10.86 4.85 5.16
CA ALA A 18 12.05 4.97 6.00
C ALA A 18 13.24 5.54 5.22
N ALA A 19 13.41 5.22 3.94
CA ALA A 19 14.47 5.76 3.10
C ALA A 19 14.30 7.27 2.86
N VAL A 20 13.06 7.74 2.66
CA VAL A 20 12.77 9.17 2.41
C VAL A 20 12.62 10.02 3.67
N GLY A 21 12.76 9.43 4.87
CA GLY A 21 12.94 10.18 6.13
C GLY A 21 11.94 9.87 7.24
N TYR A 22 10.91 9.05 7.00
CA TYR A 22 9.93 8.64 8.00
C TYR A 22 10.47 7.47 8.83
N ARG A 23 11.34 7.78 9.80
CA ARG A 23 12.12 6.77 10.55
C ARG A 23 11.74 6.65 12.03
N ASP A 24 10.98 7.59 12.57
CA ASP A 24 10.58 7.53 13.96
C ASP A 24 9.54 6.42 14.19
N ARG A 25 9.46 5.92 15.43
CA ARG A 25 8.60 4.79 15.78
C ARG A 25 7.13 5.07 15.50
N TYR A 26 6.68 6.31 15.70
CA TYR A 26 5.29 6.67 15.45
C TYR A 26 5.00 6.61 13.95
N ALA A 27 5.86 7.20 13.11
CA ALA A 27 5.69 7.16 11.66
C ALA A 27 5.69 5.73 11.10
N LEU A 28 6.67 4.92 11.48
CA LEU A 28 6.75 3.54 11.04
C LEU A 28 5.52 2.73 11.48
N THR A 29 5.03 2.93 12.71
CA THR A 29 3.83 2.23 13.20
C THR A 29 2.60 2.60 12.37
N VAL A 30 2.39 3.88 12.08
CA VAL A 30 1.26 4.33 11.25
C VAL A 30 1.34 3.72 9.85
N ILE A 31 2.52 3.74 9.22
CA ILE A 31 2.72 3.19 7.87
C ILE A 31 2.46 1.68 7.86
N VAL A 32 3.03 0.93 8.81
CA VAL A 32 2.79 -0.51 8.96
C VAL A 32 1.30 -0.81 9.12
N CYS A 33 0.64 -0.12 10.05
CA CYS A 33 -0.79 -0.36 10.32
C CYS A 33 -1.66 -0.04 9.10
N ALA A 34 -1.41 1.09 8.43
CA ALA A 34 -2.15 1.46 7.22
C ALA A 34 -1.99 0.39 6.15
N ASN A 35 -0.74 0.04 5.80
CA ASN A 35 -0.42 -0.96 4.79
C ASN A 35 -1.02 -2.34 5.10
N VAL A 36 -0.93 -2.80 6.34
CA VAL A 36 -1.51 -4.10 6.75
C VAL A 36 -3.02 -4.09 6.51
N ILE A 37 -3.70 -3.04 6.96
CA ILE A 37 -5.16 -2.96 6.85
C ILE A 37 -5.58 -2.87 5.39
N THR A 38 -4.98 -1.97 4.61
CA THR A 38 -5.34 -1.75 3.21
C THR A 38 -5.05 -2.97 2.34
N ASN A 39 -3.85 -3.55 2.45
CA ASN A 39 -3.49 -4.74 1.68
C ASN A 39 -4.33 -5.96 2.07
N LEU A 40 -4.64 -6.15 3.36
CA LEU A 40 -5.48 -7.26 3.79
C LEU A 40 -6.91 -7.10 3.26
N VAL A 41 -7.48 -5.90 3.33
CA VAL A 41 -8.81 -5.60 2.78
C VAL A 41 -8.84 -5.82 1.27
N LEU A 42 -7.85 -5.31 0.54
CA LEU A 42 -7.76 -5.48 -0.91
C LEU A 42 -7.67 -6.96 -1.30
N ASN A 43 -6.76 -7.71 -0.68
CA ASN A 43 -6.59 -9.14 -0.96
C ASN A 43 -7.84 -9.96 -0.61
N LEU A 44 -8.53 -9.63 0.49
CA LEU A 44 -9.78 -10.28 0.86
C LEU A 44 -10.91 -9.96 -0.15
N LEU A 45 -11.01 -8.71 -0.61
CA LEU A 45 -11.97 -8.32 -1.63
C LEU A 45 -11.72 -9.04 -2.96
N LEU A 46 -10.45 -9.11 -3.39
CA LEU A 46 -10.06 -9.86 -4.58
C LEU A 46 -10.43 -11.33 -4.42
N TRP A 47 -10.12 -11.94 -3.27
CA TRP A 47 -10.41 -13.35 -3.03
C TRP A 47 -11.92 -13.68 -2.94
N LEU A 48 -12.73 -12.82 -2.34
CA LEU A 48 -14.16 -13.07 -2.12
C LEU A 48 -15.05 -12.70 -3.31
N VAL A 49 -14.69 -11.65 -4.06
CA VAL A 49 -15.61 -11.00 -5.01
C VAL A 49 -15.16 -11.17 -6.46
N LEU A 50 -13.85 -11.23 -6.70
CA LEU A 50 -13.28 -11.18 -8.05
C LEU A 50 -12.55 -12.49 -8.31
N ASP A 51 -13.28 -13.46 -8.85
CA ASP A 51 -12.84 -14.82 -9.16
C ASP A 51 -11.52 -14.81 -9.97
N SER A 52 -10.38 -14.80 -9.24
CA SER A 52 -8.95 -14.91 -9.62
C SER A 52 -8.39 -14.11 -10.82
N SER A 53 -9.22 -13.51 -11.66
CA SER A 53 -8.86 -12.78 -12.87
C SER A 53 -9.31 -11.32 -12.73
N PRO A 54 -8.53 -10.50 -11.99
CA PRO A 54 -8.79 -9.08 -11.90
C PRO A 54 -8.66 -8.46 -13.30
N GLY A 55 -9.80 -8.05 -13.87
CA GLY A 55 -9.80 -7.17 -15.04
C GLY A 55 -9.28 -5.77 -14.68
N TRP A 56 -9.54 -4.80 -15.55
CA TRP A 56 -9.12 -3.40 -15.36
C TRP A 56 -9.54 -2.75 -14.03
N TRP A 57 -10.55 -3.29 -13.34
CA TRP A 57 -11.02 -2.84 -12.03
C TRP A 57 -9.94 -2.89 -10.93
N ILE A 58 -8.89 -3.69 -11.08
CA ILE A 58 -7.80 -3.71 -10.10
C ILE A 58 -7.11 -2.36 -9.98
N TYR A 59 -6.93 -1.64 -11.09
CA TYR A 59 -6.33 -0.30 -11.06
C TYR A 59 -7.21 0.71 -10.30
N LEU A 60 -8.53 0.53 -10.34
CA LEU A 60 -9.45 1.34 -9.54
C LEU A 60 -9.32 1.03 -8.04
N LEU A 61 -9.23 -0.26 -7.70
CA LEU A 61 -9.04 -0.70 -6.32
C LEU A 61 -7.71 -0.22 -5.74
N GLU A 62 -6.61 -0.34 -6.50
CA GLU A 62 -5.30 0.20 -6.11
C GLU A 62 -5.37 1.72 -5.90
N GLY A 63 -6.07 2.45 -6.79
CA GLY A 63 -6.29 3.88 -6.62
C GLY A 63 -7.05 4.24 -5.32
N LEU A 64 -8.02 3.41 -4.92
CA LEU A 64 -8.73 3.56 -3.66
C LEU A 64 -7.84 3.26 -2.44
N VAL A 65 -6.96 2.27 -2.55
CA VAL A 65 -5.96 1.97 -1.52
C VAL A 65 -5.02 3.15 -1.33
N VAL A 66 -4.44 3.70 -2.41
CA VAL A 66 -3.59 4.90 -2.36
C VAL A 66 -4.32 6.07 -1.70
N ALA A 67 -5.59 6.31 -2.05
CA ALA A 67 -6.38 7.38 -1.47
C ALA A 67 -6.63 7.17 0.03
N ALA A 68 -6.92 5.93 0.46
CA ALA A 68 -7.12 5.58 1.86
C ALA A 68 -5.83 5.73 2.68
N GLU A 69 -4.70 5.24 2.17
CA GLU A 69 -3.41 5.39 2.83
C GLU A 69 -2.99 6.85 2.93
N TYR A 70 -3.15 7.62 1.84
CA TYR A 70 -2.88 9.06 1.87
C TYR A 70 -3.74 9.76 2.91
N ALA A 71 -5.03 9.42 3.03
CA ALA A 71 -5.90 10.01 4.03
C ALA A 71 -5.40 9.72 5.47
N ILE A 72 -5.00 8.49 5.75
CA ILE A 72 -4.42 8.10 7.05
C ILE A 72 -3.12 8.88 7.32
N TYR A 73 -2.22 8.92 6.34
CA TYR A 73 -0.94 9.63 6.47
C TYR A 73 -1.10 11.14 6.56
N ALA A 74 -2.08 11.72 5.87
CA ALA A 74 -2.37 13.16 5.93
C ALA A 74 -2.82 13.58 7.32
N VAL A 75 -3.61 12.74 8.01
CA VAL A 75 -3.99 12.96 9.40
C VAL A 75 -2.78 12.84 10.34
N ALA A 76 -1.88 11.89 10.10
CA ALA A 76 -0.74 11.63 10.98
C ALA A 76 0.47 12.59 10.78
N PHE A 77 0.80 12.95 9.54
CA PHE A 77 2.07 13.61 9.18
C PHE A 77 1.92 15.01 8.58
N ARG A 78 0.68 15.50 8.48
CA ARG A 78 0.21 16.68 7.72
C ARG A 78 -0.02 16.41 6.23
N PRO A 79 -1.14 16.92 5.67
CA PRO A 79 -1.44 16.79 4.25
C PRO A 79 -0.46 17.59 3.39
N GLY A 80 -0.22 17.12 2.17
CA GLY A 80 0.59 17.84 1.20
C GLY A 80 0.86 17.04 -0.06
N TRP A 81 1.12 17.75 -1.15
CA TRP A 81 1.41 17.13 -2.46
C TRP A 81 2.59 16.15 -2.42
N LYS A 82 3.62 16.48 -1.64
CA LYS A 82 4.79 15.59 -1.45
C LYS A 82 4.37 14.25 -0.84
N LEU A 83 3.50 14.26 0.18
CA LEU A 83 3.05 13.03 0.83
C LEU A 83 2.17 12.19 -0.09
N LEU A 84 1.32 12.83 -0.89
CA LEU A 84 0.52 12.15 -1.91
C LEU A 84 1.42 11.44 -2.93
N LEU A 85 2.43 12.14 -3.46
CA LEU A 85 3.39 11.56 -4.41
C LEU A 85 4.18 10.41 -3.80
N LEU A 86 4.61 10.52 -2.54
CA LEU A 86 5.32 9.44 -1.85
C LEU A 86 4.41 8.22 -1.65
N THR A 87 3.15 8.42 -1.27
CA THR A 87 2.17 7.35 -1.12
C THR A 87 1.93 6.63 -2.46
N LEU A 88 1.68 7.40 -3.52
CA LEU A 88 1.50 6.86 -4.86
C LEU A 88 2.74 6.08 -5.33
N ALA A 89 3.94 6.65 -5.14
CA ALA A 89 5.18 5.99 -5.54
C ALA A 89 5.41 4.68 -4.76
N ALA A 90 5.16 4.67 -3.46
CA ALA A 90 5.27 3.47 -2.62
C ALA A 90 4.34 2.35 -3.12
N ASN A 91 3.07 2.67 -3.36
CA ASN A 91 2.08 1.72 -3.86
C ASN A 91 2.37 1.24 -5.28
N CYS A 92 2.80 2.14 -6.19
CA CYS A 92 3.20 1.72 -7.54
C CYS A 92 4.42 0.78 -7.53
N LEU A 93 5.39 1.06 -6.64
CA LEU A 93 6.58 0.20 -6.48
C LEU A 93 6.20 -1.16 -5.90
N SER A 94 5.38 -1.19 -4.85
CA SER A 94 4.98 -2.41 -4.17
C SER A 94 4.08 -3.29 -5.05
N TYR A 95 3.11 -2.70 -5.74
CA TYR A 95 2.28 -3.39 -6.74
C TYR A 95 3.10 -3.91 -7.91
N GLY A 96 3.98 -3.07 -8.48
CA GLY A 96 4.84 -3.46 -9.60
C GLY A 96 5.77 -4.62 -9.25
N LEU A 97 6.35 -4.62 -8.05
CA LEU A 97 7.16 -5.74 -7.56
C LEU A 97 6.30 -6.97 -7.26
N GLY A 98 5.09 -6.80 -6.74
CA GLY A 98 4.13 -7.88 -6.55
C GLY A 98 3.82 -8.60 -7.86
N LEU A 99 3.59 -7.86 -8.95
CA LEU A 99 3.40 -8.42 -10.29
C LEU A 99 4.63 -9.18 -10.79
N LEU A 100 5.84 -8.68 -10.55
CA LEU A 100 7.07 -9.36 -10.99
C LEU A 100 7.35 -10.67 -10.23
N VAL A 101 6.90 -10.77 -8.97
CA VAL A 101 7.15 -11.93 -8.11
C VAL A 101 6.03 -12.98 -8.20
N PHE A 102 4.78 -12.55 -8.37
CA PHE A 102 3.60 -13.40 -8.28
C PHE A 102 2.73 -13.45 -9.55
N GLY A 103 2.99 -12.59 -10.54
CA GLY A 103 2.25 -12.51 -11.80
C GLY A 103 2.72 -13.49 -12.87
#